data_AF-A0A1Y2WPA8-F1
#
_entry.id   AF-A0A1Y2WPA8-F1
#
_cell.length_a   1.000
_cell.length_b   1.000
_cell.length_c   1.000
_cell.angle_alpha   90.00
_cell.angle_beta   90.00
_cell.angle_gamma   90.00
#
_symmetry.space_group_name_H-M   'P 1'
#
loop_
_entity.id
_entity.type
_entity.pdbx_description
1 polymer ?
#
loop_
_entity_poly.entity_id
_entity_poly.type
_entity_poly.pdbx_seq_one_letter_code
_entity_poly.pdbx_strand_id
1 'polypeptide(L)'
;DIYEAAWRDAALSSARFVNKHLRDAMPYYDKYKTLQHAIDEAPKEGMALEFGVYQGTTLGKIAASRSGGVYGFDSFEGLPETWRWEFRRGVFAVQAPPEIPGAELVVGWFDKTLAPFLAEHPGPIALLHIDSDLYSSAVTVLEHCGPRLVAGSIVIFDEYFNFPGWENDEHRAWHEYVERTGTRFSWLAFTADDEQVVVRIDDPGNKS
;
A
#
# COMPACT_ATOMS: atom_id res chain seq x y z
N ASP A 1 1.35 -28.39 12.55
CA ASP A 1 0.50 -28.07 13.74
C ASP A 1 -0.64 -27.12 13.32
N ILE A 2 -1.37 -26.49 14.25
CA ILE A 2 -2.45 -25.54 13.90
C ILE A 2 -1.94 -24.27 13.20
N TYR A 3 -0.69 -23.88 13.46
CA TYR A 3 -0.07 -22.70 12.88
C TYR A 3 0.26 -22.95 11.40
N GLU A 4 0.96 -24.06 11.10
CA GLU A 4 1.22 -24.48 9.71
C GLU A 4 -0.06 -24.70 8.89
N ALA A 5 -1.11 -25.23 9.54
CA ALA A 5 -2.41 -25.43 8.89
C ALA A 5 -3.06 -24.11 8.47
N ALA A 6 -2.96 -23.07 9.30
CA ALA A 6 -3.49 -21.74 9.00
C ALA A 6 -2.76 -21.11 7.80
N TRP A 7 -1.42 -21.20 7.75
CA TRP A 7 -0.62 -20.74 6.61
C TRP A 7 -0.96 -21.48 5.32
N ARG A 8 -1.15 -22.80 5.39
CA ARG A 8 -1.58 -23.60 4.23
C ARG A 8 -2.97 -23.18 3.73
N ASP A 9 -3.90 -22.92 4.64
CA ASP A 9 -5.24 -22.47 4.27
C ASP A 9 -5.21 -21.07 3.63
N ALA A 10 -4.42 -20.14 4.19
CA ALA A 10 -4.21 -18.81 3.63
C ALA A 10 -3.63 -18.85 2.22
N ALA A 11 -2.62 -19.68 1.97
CA ALA A 11 -2.06 -19.88 0.63
C ALA A 11 -3.11 -20.43 -0.35
N LEU A 12 -3.93 -21.40 0.10
CA LEU A 12 -4.99 -21.97 -0.73
C LEU A 12 -6.14 -20.98 -0.99
N SER A 13 -6.53 -20.16 -0.01
CA SER A 13 -7.56 -19.13 -0.18
C SER A 13 -7.09 -18.00 -1.10
N SER A 14 -5.85 -17.56 -0.94
CA SER A 14 -5.19 -16.59 -1.81
C SER A 14 -5.10 -17.10 -3.25
N ALA A 15 -4.68 -18.36 -3.45
CA ALA A 15 -4.65 -18.98 -4.78
C ALA A 15 -6.04 -19.02 -5.43
N ARG A 16 -7.11 -19.30 -4.66
CA ARG A 16 -8.49 -19.24 -5.19
C ARG A 16 -8.88 -17.81 -5.58
N PHE A 17 -8.53 -16.82 -4.77
CA PHE A 17 -8.78 -15.42 -5.05
C PHE A 17 -8.06 -14.97 -6.33
N VAL A 18 -6.74 -15.20 -6.41
CA VAL A 18 -5.90 -14.86 -7.57
C VAL A 18 -6.45 -15.50 -8.84
N ASN A 19 -6.74 -16.81 -8.84
CA ASN A 19 -7.27 -17.51 -10.01
C ASN A 19 -8.63 -16.98 -10.48
N LYS A 20 -9.45 -16.47 -9.55
CA LYS A 20 -10.78 -15.94 -9.84
C LYS A 20 -10.76 -14.49 -10.32
N HIS A 21 -9.87 -13.67 -9.76
CA HIS A 21 -9.92 -12.21 -9.89
C HIS A 21 -8.74 -11.61 -10.65
N LEU A 22 -7.54 -12.21 -10.56
CA LEU A 22 -6.28 -11.65 -11.05
C LEU A 22 -5.77 -12.41 -12.29
N ARG A 23 -6.68 -12.97 -13.10
CA ARG A 23 -6.32 -13.87 -14.22
C ARG A 23 -5.34 -13.27 -15.22
N ASP A 24 -5.43 -11.96 -15.45
CA ASP A 24 -4.61 -11.24 -16.43
C ASP A 24 -3.46 -10.44 -15.78
N ALA A 25 -3.33 -10.50 -14.44
CA ALA A 25 -2.26 -9.82 -13.72
C ALA A 25 -0.93 -10.60 -13.81
N MET A 26 0.19 -9.87 -13.87
CA MET A 26 1.53 -10.45 -13.96
C MET A 26 2.00 -11.02 -12.61
N PRO A 27 2.33 -12.32 -12.51
CA PRO A 27 2.95 -12.87 -11.32
C PRO A 27 4.45 -12.56 -11.29
N TYR A 28 4.93 -12.06 -10.15
CA TYR A 28 6.36 -12.00 -9.81
C TYR A 28 6.66 -12.91 -8.61
N TYR A 29 7.94 -13.24 -8.43
CA TYR A 29 8.44 -14.01 -7.26
C TYR A 29 9.50 -13.19 -6.50
N ASP A 30 9.32 -11.87 -6.53
CA ASP A 30 10.23 -10.88 -5.96
C ASP A 30 9.43 -9.60 -5.76
N LYS A 31 9.20 -9.25 -4.49
CA LYS A 31 8.41 -8.08 -4.13
C LYS A 31 8.97 -6.77 -4.68
N TYR A 32 10.28 -6.67 -4.87
CA TYR A 32 10.88 -5.49 -5.49
C TYR A 32 10.62 -5.40 -6.99
N LYS A 33 10.38 -6.52 -7.68
CA LYS A 33 9.96 -6.49 -9.09
C LYS A 33 8.49 -6.11 -9.23
N THR A 34 7.64 -6.54 -8.30
CA THR A 34 6.25 -6.08 -8.21
C THR A 34 6.18 -4.57 -7.94
N LEU A 35 6.98 -4.07 -6.98
CA LEU A 35 7.12 -2.62 -6.77
C LEU A 35 7.63 -1.89 -8.01
N GLN A 36 8.66 -2.42 -8.68
CA GLN A 36 9.17 -1.81 -9.92
C GLN A 36 8.09 -1.75 -11.00
N HIS A 37 7.28 -2.80 -11.14
CA HIS A 37 6.13 -2.81 -12.05
C HIS A 37 5.14 -1.66 -11.71
N ALA A 38 4.81 -1.47 -10.44
CA ALA A 38 3.95 -0.37 -10.01
C ALA A 38 4.55 1.01 -10.35
N ILE A 39 5.86 1.19 -10.14
CA ILE A 39 6.59 2.43 -10.47
C ILE A 39 6.60 2.69 -11.99
N ASP A 40 6.77 1.65 -12.80
CA ASP A 40 6.85 1.74 -14.25
C ASP A 40 5.49 2.10 -14.87
N GLU A 41 4.41 1.51 -14.34
CA GLU A 41 3.03 1.78 -14.76
C GLU A 41 2.50 3.12 -14.24
N ALA A 42 3.05 3.64 -13.14
CA ALA A 42 2.60 4.89 -12.56
C ALA A 42 2.86 6.12 -13.47
N PRO A 43 1.89 7.05 -13.57
CA PRO A 43 2.09 8.32 -14.26
C PRO A 43 3.34 9.06 -13.75
N LYS A 44 4.07 9.69 -14.66
CA LYS A 44 5.29 10.44 -14.32
C LYS A 44 4.99 11.75 -13.59
N GLU A 45 3.83 12.35 -13.86
CA GLU A 45 3.33 13.53 -13.18
C GLU A 45 2.42 13.15 -12.01
N GLY A 46 2.45 13.94 -10.93
CA GLY A 46 1.69 13.69 -9.69
C GLY A 46 2.55 13.14 -8.55
N MET A 47 1.96 13.08 -7.35
CA MET A 47 2.67 12.64 -6.16
C MET A 47 2.85 11.11 -6.12
N ALA A 48 3.95 10.64 -5.54
CA ALA A 48 4.12 9.27 -5.11
C ALA A 48 4.20 9.24 -3.59
N LEU A 49 3.26 8.55 -2.95
CA LEU A 49 3.15 8.48 -1.49
C LEU A 49 3.37 7.04 -1.03
N GLU A 50 4.18 6.84 0.00
CA GLU A 50 4.34 5.57 0.73
C GLU A 50 3.89 5.74 2.18
N PHE A 51 3.16 4.77 2.71
CA PHE A 51 2.66 4.73 4.08
C PHE A 51 3.23 3.52 4.80
N GLY A 52 4.16 3.74 5.71
CA GLY A 52 5.06 2.71 6.25
C GLY A 52 6.41 2.76 5.53
N VAL A 53 7.38 3.45 6.13
CA VAL A 53 8.70 3.70 5.52
C VAL A 53 9.78 2.84 6.18
N TYR A 54 9.73 2.70 7.50
CA TYR A 54 10.73 2.00 8.30
C TYR A 54 12.18 2.43 7.97
N GLN A 55 12.93 1.62 7.20
CA GLN A 55 14.30 1.90 6.78
C GLN A 55 14.40 2.65 5.44
N GLY A 56 13.28 2.84 4.73
CA GLY A 56 13.23 3.60 3.48
C GLY A 56 13.64 2.87 2.22
N THR A 57 13.69 1.52 2.26
CA THR A 57 14.18 0.74 1.11
C THR A 57 13.28 0.88 -0.11
N THR A 58 11.96 0.79 0.09
CA THR A 58 10.94 0.91 -0.96
C THR A 58 10.75 2.37 -1.37
N LEU A 59 10.65 3.32 -0.42
CA LEU A 59 10.65 4.75 -0.73
C LEU A 59 11.86 5.17 -1.57
N GLY A 60 13.05 4.68 -1.24
CA GLY A 60 14.28 4.98 -1.98
C GLY A 60 14.23 4.51 -3.43
N LYS A 61 13.58 3.37 -3.71
CA LYS A 61 13.37 2.87 -5.09
C LYS A 61 12.39 3.75 -5.85
N ILE A 62 11.32 4.19 -5.20
CA ILE A 62 10.34 5.14 -5.76
C ILE A 62 11.04 6.47 -6.07
N ALA A 63 11.80 7.01 -5.11
CA ALA A 63 12.54 8.27 -5.23
C ALA A 63 13.57 8.23 -6.38
N ALA A 64 14.31 7.12 -6.52
CA ALA A 64 15.30 6.96 -7.59
C ALA A 64 14.67 6.95 -9.00
N SER A 65 13.37 6.69 -9.11
CA SER A 65 12.65 6.56 -10.38
C SER A 65 11.85 7.81 -10.76
N ARG A 66 11.92 8.88 -9.95
CA ARG A 66 11.11 10.11 -10.10
C ARG A 66 11.97 11.36 -9.90
N SER A 67 11.53 12.49 -10.46
CA SER A 67 12.23 13.78 -10.36
C SER A 67 11.75 14.68 -9.21
N GLY A 68 10.89 14.17 -8.33
CA GLY A 68 10.32 14.89 -7.19
C GLY A 68 8.90 14.43 -6.85
N GLY A 69 8.31 15.05 -5.83
CA GLY A 69 6.96 14.73 -5.37
C GLY A 69 6.84 13.34 -4.76
N VAL A 70 7.91 12.87 -4.11
CA VAL A 70 7.95 11.56 -3.43
C VAL A 70 7.95 11.79 -1.94
N TYR A 71 6.99 11.17 -1.24
CA TYR A 71 6.76 11.40 0.17
C TYR A 71 6.57 10.08 0.91
N GLY A 72 7.21 9.94 2.06
CA GLY A 72 7.04 8.80 2.95
C GLY A 72 6.40 9.21 4.27
N PHE A 73 5.34 8.52 4.68
CA PHE A 73 4.63 8.75 5.93
C PHE A 73 4.95 7.62 6.90
N ASP A 74 5.43 7.97 8.08
CA ASP A 74 5.70 7.00 9.15
C ASP A 74 5.73 7.73 10.51
N SER A 75 5.30 7.04 11.57
CA SER A 75 5.47 7.55 12.94
C SER A 75 6.92 7.41 13.41
N PHE A 76 7.64 6.40 12.90
CA PHE A 76 8.92 5.90 13.38
C PHE A 76 8.89 5.41 14.85
N GLU A 77 7.70 5.36 15.45
CA GLU A 77 7.42 4.87 16.80
C GLU A 77 6.99 3.38 16.80
N GLY A 78 6.96 2.75 15.61
CA GLY A 78 6.50 1.38 15.41
C GLY A 78 4.97 1.25 15.41
N LEU A 79 4.48 0.01 15.39
CA LEU A 79 3.04 -0.26 15.24
C LEU A 79 2.21 0.31 16.41
N PRO A 80 1.07 0.97 16.13
CA PRO A 80 0.19 1.52 17.16
C PRO A 80 -0.55 0.43 17.94
N GLU A 81 -0.72 -0.76 17.36
CA GLU A 81 -1.34 -1.92 17.99
C GLU A 81 -0.74 -3.24 17.47
N THR A 82 -1.04 -4.34 18.14
CA THR A 82 -0.58 -5.67 17.69
C THR A 82 -1.39 -6.06 16.46
N TRP A 83 -0.69 -6.39 15.39
CA TRP A 83 -1.30 -6.81 14.12
C TRP A 83 -1.39 -8.35 14.04
N ARG A 84 -0.24 -9.02 13.91
CA ARG A 84 -0.09 -10.48 14.04
C ARG A 84 0.54 -10.82 15.38
N TRP A 85 0.47 -12.07 15.82
CA TRP A 85 1.02 -12.45 17.13
C TRP A 85 2.54 -12.24 17.20
N GLU A 86 3.24 -12.33 16.07
CA GLU A 86 4.66 -12.00 15.92
C GLU A 86 4.93 -10.49 15.95
N PHE A 87 4.00 -9.68 15.42
CA PHE A 87 4.14 -8.24 15.25
C PHE A 87 3.37 -7.48 16.34
N ARG A 88 3.99 -7.43 17.52
CA ARG A 88 3.44 -6.71 18.68
C ARG A 88 3.50 -5.20 18.49
N ARG A 89 2.64 -4.48 19.23
CA ARG A 89 2.73 -3.01 19.38
C ARG A 89 4.18 -2.55 19.61
N GLY A 90 4.60 -1.52 18.87
CA GLY A 90 5.94 -0.92 18.95
C GLY A 90 7.04 -1.66 18.17
N VAL A 91 6.74 -2.81 17.55
CA VAL A 91 7.65 -3.40 16.54
C VAL A 91 7.81 -2.42 15.37
N PHE A 92 8.99 -2.42 14.76
CA PHE A 92 9.45 -1.49 13.72
C PHE A 92 9.79 -0.06 14.17
N ALA A 93 9.77 0.24 15.47
CA ALA A 93 10.30 1.51 15.97
C ALA A 93 11.80 1.66 15.64
N VAL A 94 12.18 2.86 15.22
CA VAL A 94 13.58 3.22 14.92
C VAL A 94 14.04 4.37 15.81
N GLN A 95 15.36 4.53 15.98
CA GLN A 95 15.90 5.60 16.84
C GLN A 95 15.72 6.99 16.23
N ALA A 96 15.72 7.09 14.89
CA ALA A 96 15.51 8.30 14.14
C ALA A 96 15.01 7.97 12.73
N PRO A 97 14.21 8.87 12.10
CA PRO A 97 13.86 8.74 10.69
C PRO A 97 15.11 8.65 9.80
N PRO A 98 15.15 7.76 8.79
CA PRO A 98 16.26 7.66 7.86
C PRO A 98 16.34 8.88 6.93
N GLU A 99 17.50 9.12 6.34
CA GLU A 99 17.63 10.07 5.23
C GLU A 99 17.45 9.32 3.91
N ILE A 100 16.51 9.77 3.06
CA ILE A 100 16.18 9.12 1.79
C ILE A 100 16.29 10.16 0.67
N PRO A 101 17.42 10.21 -0.05
CA PRO A 101 17.63 11.18 -1.11
C PRO A 101 16.51 11.14 -2.16
N GLY A 102 15.93 12.30 -2.45
CA GLY A 102 14.84 12.43 -3.43
C GLY A 102 13.43 12.20 -2.88
N ALA A 103 13.30 11.89 -1.58
CA ALA A 103 12.01 11.82 -0.88
C ALA A 103 11.97 12.75 0.33
N GLU A 104 10.77 13.22 0.66
CA GLU A 104 10.49 13.96 1.88
C GLU A 104 9.75 13.06 2.89
N LEU A 105 10.14 13.13 4.16
CA LEU A 105 9.51 12.35 5.22
C LEU A 105 8.50 13.20 5.99
N VAL A 106 7.28 12.69 6.09
CA VAL A 106 6.21 13.24 6.90
C VAL A 106 6.09 12.42 8.18
N VAL A 107 6.74 12.89 9.23
CA VAL A 107 6.83 12.18 10.52
C VAL A 107 5.56 12.38 11.35
N GLY A 108 4.91 11.28 11.71
CA GLY A 108 3.78 11.25 12.64
C GLY A 108 2.66 10.31 12.19
N TRP A 109 1.66 10.15 13.06
CA TRP A 109 0.49 9.31 12.80
C TRP A 109 -0.35 9.83 11.62
N PHE A 110 -0.81 8.92 10.76
CA PHE A 110 -1.50 9.26 9.51
C PHE A 110 -2.72 10.15 9.73
N ASP A 111 -3.50 9.90 10.78
CA ASP A 111 -4.69 10.68 11.16
C ASP A 111 -4.36 12.13 11.58
N LYS A 112 -3.10 12.42 11.89
CA LYS A 112 -2.61 13.77 12.23
C LYS A 112 -1.89 14.44 11.07
N THR A 113 -1.27 13.68 10.17
CA THR A 113 -0.35 14.22 9.15
C THR A 113 -0.98 14.33 7.76
N LEU A 114 -1.89 13.45 7.38
CA LEU A 114 -2.44 13.40 6.01
C LEU A 114 -3.22 14.65 5.62
N ALA A 115 -4.16 15.08 6.48
CA ALA A 115 -5.02 16.22 6.18
C ALA A 115 -4.25 17.54 5.98
N PRO A 116 -3.33 17.96 6.87
CA PRO A 116 -2.54 19.17 6.63
C PRO A 116 -1.62 19.01 5.42
N PHE A 117 -0.98 17.84 5.26
CA PHE A 117 -0.10 17.59 4.11
C PHE A 117 -0.82 17.78 2.76
N LEU A 118 -2.00 17.16 2.60
CA LEU A 118 -2.78 17.21 1.35
C LEU A 118 -3.41 18.59 1.09
N ALA A 119 -3.49 19.46 2.09
CA ALA A 119 -3.89 20.85 1.92
C ALA A 119 -2.76 21.70 1.34
N GLU A 120 -1.52 21.42 1.71
CA GLU A 120 -0.32 22.12 1.25
C GLU A 120 0.21 21.60 -0.10
N HIS A 121 -0.13 20.35 -0.44
CA HIS A 121 0.32 19.66 -1.65
C HIS A 121 -0.86 19.36 -2.60
N PRO A 122 -1.32 20.34 -3.39
CA PRO A 122 -2.40 20.13 -4.34
C PRO A 122 -1.92 19.29 -5.53
N GLY A 123 -2.73 18.33 -5.94
CA GLY A 123 -2.47 17.53 -7.14
C GLY A 123 -3.03 16.13 -7.06
N PRO A 124 -2.97 15.38 -8.16
CA PRO A 124 -3.30 13.97 -8.16
C PRO A 124 -2.20 13.14 -7.51
N ILE A 125 -2.57 11.97 -6.99
CA ILE A 125 -1.63 10.93 -6.59
C ILE A 125 -1.44 9.99 -7.77
N ALA A 126 -0.21 9.89 -8.26
CA ALA A 126 0.17 8.99 -9.35
C ALA A 126 0.47 7.58 -8.86
N LEU A 127 1.13 7.47 -7.71
CA LEU A 127 1.48 6.21 -7.06
C LEU A 127 1.13 6.29 -5.58
N LEU A 128 0.35 5.32 -5.10
CA LEU A 128 0.00 5.16 -3.70
C LEU A 128 0.49 3.79 -3.22
N HIS A 129 1.51 3.76 -2.38
CA HIS A 129 2.01 2.55 -1.74
C HIS A 129 1.48 2.47 -0.32
N ILE A 130 0.60 1.51 -0.06
CA ILE A 130 0.01 1.23 1.25
C ILE A 130 0.78 0.04 1.82
N ASP A 131 1.65 0.31 2.80
CA ASP A 131 2.51 -0.65 3.51
C ASP A 131 2.31 -0.46 5.02
N SER A 132 1.03 -0.48 5.40
CA SER A 132 0.61 0.08 6.69
C SER A 132 0.19 -0.97 7.73
N ASP A 133 0.32 -2.24 7.35
CA ASP A 133 0.00 -3.49 8.05
C ASP A 133 -1.49 -3.61 8.45
N LEU A 134 -2.02 -2.59 9.12
CA LEU A 134 -3.31 -2.59 9.79
C LEU A 134 -4.45 -2.12 8.89
N TYR A 135 -5.60 -2.80 9.00
CA TYR A 135 -6.88 -2.34 8.47
C TYR A 135 -7.16 -0.84 8.71
N SER A 136 -7.03 -0.38 9.96
CA SER A 136 -7.37 0.99 10.36
C SER A 136 -6.47 2.04 9.71
N SER A 137 -5.19 1.72 9.54
CA SER A 137 -4.23 2.54 8.81
C SER A 137 -4.60 2.63 7.33
N ALA A 138 -4.85 1.50 6.67
CA ALA A 138 -5.25 1.45 5.26
C ALA A 138 -6.55 2.23 4.99
N VAL A 139 -7.54 2.12 5.87
CA VAL A 139 -8.78 2.93 5.78
C VAL A 139 -8.47 4.42 5.85
N THR A 140 -7.67 4.85 6.83
CA THR A 140 -7.30 6.27 7.00
C THR A 140 -6.62 6.82 5.75
N VAL A 141 -5.67 6.05 5.19
CA VAL A 141 -4.99 6.38 3.93
C VAL A 141 -5.98 6.50 2.77
N LEU A 142 -6.85 5.50 2.56
CA LEU A 142 -7.82 5.50 1.47
C LEU A 142 -8.86 6.61 1.59
N GLU A 143 -9.29 6.97 2.80
CA GLU A 143 -10.20 8.09 3.02
C GLU A 143 -9.61 9.43 2.59
N HIS A 144 -8.32 9.67 2.85
CA HIS A 144 -7.68 10.95 2.58
C HIS A 144 -7.07 11.02 1.17
N CYS A 145 -6.38 9.94 0.75
CA CYS A 145 -5.70 9.86 -0.53
C CYS A 145 -6.63 9.45 -1.67
N GLY A 146 -7.66 8.65 -1.40
CA GLY A 146 -8.62 8.17 -2.40
C GLY A 146 -9.22 9.28 -3.28
N PRO A 147 -9.70 10.41 -2.73
CA PRO A 147 -10.23 11.53 -3.53
C PRO A 147 -9.21 12.20 -4.48
N ARG A 148 -7.91 11.92 -4.31
CA ARG A 148 -6.81 12.39 -5.16
C ARG A 148 -6.39 11.37 -6.23
N LEU A 149 -6.92 10.14 -6.18
CA LEU A 149 -6.73 9.15 -7.24
C LEU A 149 -7.51 9.56 -8.49
N VAL A 150 -6.91 9.33 -9.65
CA VAL A 150 -7.48 9.62 -10.97
C VAL A 150 -7.31 8.40 -11.87
N ALA A 151 -7.98 8.38 -13.02
CA ALA A 151 -7.76 7.33 -14.01
C ALA A 151 -6.26 7.26 -14.39
N GLY A 152 -5.69 6.07 -14.31
CA GLY A 152 -4.26 5.81 -14.49
C GLY A 152 -3.43 5.85 -13.20
N SER A 153 -3.96 6.34 -12.07
CA SER A 153 -3.26 6.20 -10.77
C SER A 153 -3.00 4.74 -10.46
N ILE A 154 -1.84 4.47 -9.86
CA ILE A 154 -1.44 3.14 -9.39
C ILE A 154 -1.53 3.09 -7.88
N VAL A 155 -2.14 2.03 -7.35
CA VAL A 155 -2.09 1.69 -5.93
C VAL A 155 -1.40 0.35 -5.79
N ILE A 156 -0.45 0.25 -4.88
CA ILE A 156 0.21 -1.00 -4.50
C ILE A 156 0.00 -1.21 -3.00
N PHE A 157 -0.36 -2.42 -2.63
CA PHE A 157 -0.54 -2.87 -1.25
C PHE A 157 0.63 -3.81 -0.93
N ASP A 158 1.37 -3.58 0.16
CA ASP A 158 2.43 -4.51 0.59
C ASP A 158 1.79 -5.82 1.07
N GLU A 159 0.63 -5.71 1.72
CA GLU A 159 0.09 -6.80 2.52
C GLU A 159 -1.38 -7.14 2.21
N TYR A 160 -1.61 -7.66 1.00
CA TYR A 160 -2.95 -7.86 0.46
C TYR A 160 -3.52 -9.28 0.65
N PHE A 161 -2.68 -10.32 0.56
CA PHE A 161 -3.10 -11.72 0.64
C PHE A 161 -1.98 -12.62 1.21
N ASN A 162 -2.17 -13.95 1.23
CA ASN A 162 -1.13 -14.97 1.49
C ASN A 162 -0.61 -15.05 2.94
N PHE A 163 -1.39 -14.52 3.89
CA PHE A 163 -1.20 -14.73 5.33
C PHE A 163 -2.51 -15.10 6.04
N PRO A 164 -2.46 -15.77 7.20
CA PRO A 164 -3.67 -16.11 7.95
C PRO A 164 -4.50 -14.87 8.30
N GLY A 165 -5.74 -14.81 7.78
CA GLY A 165 -6.69 -13.73 8.06
C GLY A 165 -6.57 -12.51 7.15
N TRP A 166 -5.82 -12.61 6.04
CA TRP A 166 -5.60 -11.53 5.07
C TRP A 166 -6.85 -10.79 4.59
N GLU A 167 -7.99 -11.47 4.59
CA GLU A 167 -9.26 -10.89 4.18
C GLU A 167 -9.73 -9.73 5.09
N ASN A 168 -9.12 -9.52 6.26
CA ASN A 168 -9.55 -8.56 7.28
C ASN A 168 -8.77 -7.24 7.29
N ASP A 169 -7.62 -7.15 6.63
CA ASP A 169 -6.74 -5.98 6.65
C ASP A 169 -6.85 -5.14 5.37
N GLU A 170 -5.76 -4.96 4.62
CA GLU A 170 -5.73 -4.06 3.45
C GLU A 170 -6.73 -4.49 2.36
N HIS A 171 -6.92 -5.80 2.18
CA HIS A 171 -7.96 -6.34 1.29
C HIS A 171 -9.35 -5.81 1.65
N ARG A 172 -9.71 -5.84 2.95
CA ARG A 172 -11.00 -5.37 3.43
C ARG A 172 -11.14 -3.87 3.22
N ALA A 173 -10.13 -3.10 3.61
CA ALA A 173 -10.12 -1.64 3.48
C ALA A 173 -10.32 -1.23 2.01
N TRP A 174 -9.62 -1.90 1.08
CA TRP A 174 -9.78 -1.65 -0.35
C TRP A 174 -11.18 -2.00 -0.86
N HIS A 175 -11.73 -3.15 -0.46
CA HIS A 175 -13.07 -3.56 -0.89
C HIS A 175 -14.15 -2.59 -0.40
N GLU A 176 -14.12 -2.21 0.88
CA GLU A 176 -15.06 -1.24 1.45
C GLU A 176 -14.93 0.14 0.78
N TYR A 177 -13.70 0.58 0.46
CA TYR A 177 -13.47 1.81 -0.30
C TYR A 177 -14.12 1.74 -1.68
N VAL A 178 -13.82 0.68 -2.45
CA VAL A 178 -14.37 0.47 -3.80
C VAL A 178 -15.89 0.42 -3.81
N GLU A 179 -16.50 -0.32 -2.88
CA GLU A 179 -17.97 -0.41 -2.78
C GLU A 179 -18.60 0.94 -2.48
N ARG A 180 -17.98 1.74 -1.61
CA ARG A 180 -18.49 3.04 -1.18
C ARG A 180 -18.37 4.11 -2.26
N THR A 181 -17.29 4.11 -3.03
CA THR A 181 -17.01 5.15 -4.05
C THR A 181 -17.51 4.76 -5.44
N GLY A 182 -17.68 3.46 -5.70
CA GLY A 182 -17.88 2.93 -7.05
C GLY A 182 -16.61 2.98 -7.91
N THR A 183 -15.42 3.06 -7.29
CA THR A 183 -14.14 3.03 -8.00
C THR A 183 -14.03 1.75 -8.84
N ARG A 184 -13.65 1.90 -10.11
CA ARG A 184 -13.35 0.77 -10.99
C ARG A 184 -11.85 0.70 -11.23
N PHE A 185 -11.33 -0.50 -11.27
CA PHE A 185 -9.89 -0.74 -11.31
C PHE A 185 -9.57 -2.06 -12.02
N SER A 186 -8.29 -2.18 -12.40
CA SER A 186 -7.70 -3.36 -13.01
C SER A 186 -6.56 -3.87 -12.14
N TRP A 187 -6.47 -5.19 -11.97
CA TRP A 187 -5.30 -5.84 -11.38
C TRP A 187 -4.16 -5.88 -12.39
N LEU A 188 -2.97 -5.43 -12.03
CA LEU A 188 -1.82 -5.37 -12.94
C LEU A 188 -0.76 -6.41 -12.64
N ALA A 189 -0.38 -6.56 -11.37
CA ALA A 189 0.68 -7.45 -10.95
C ALA A 189 0.46 -7.90 -9.50
N PHE A 190 1.13 -8.98 -9.13
CA PHE A 190 1.13 -9.48 -7.75
C PHE A 190 2.38 -10.31 -7.48
N THR A 191 2.75 -10.44 -6.20
CA THR A 191 3.86 -11.31 -5.79
C THR A 191 3.31 -12.69 -5.41
N ALA A 192 3.69 -13.73 -6.14
CA ALA A 192 3.10 -15.06 -6.05
C ALA A 192 3.54 -15.85 -4.81
N ASP A 193 4.68 -15.50 -4.21
CA ASP A 193 5.25 -16.11 -3.01
C ASP A 193 5.37 -15.12 -1.84
N ASP A 194 4.67 -13.99 -1.92
CA ASP A 194 4.62 -12.92 -0.93
C ASP A 194 3.19 -12.35 -0.87
N GLU A 195 3.00 -11.12 -0.40
CA GLU A 195 1.68 -10.60 0.01
C GLU A 195 1.16 -9.47 -0.90
N GLN A 196 2.01 -8.93 -1.80
CA GLN A 196 1.73 -7.70 -2.55
C GLN A 196 0.79 -7.84 -3.75
N VAL A 197 0.03 -6.76 -4.03
CA VAL A 197 -0.73 -6.60 -5.27
C VAL A 197 -0.66 -5.16 -5.81
N VAL A 198 -0.67 -5.03 -7.14
CA VAL A 198 -0.71 -3.75 -7.87
C VAL A 198 -2.05 -3.59 -8.58
N VAL A 199 -2.71 -2.46 -8.37
CA VAL A 199 -3.94 -2.06 -9.06
C VAL A 199 -3.76 -0.76 -9.81
N ARG A 200 -4.44 -0.64 -10.94
CA ARG A 200 -4.62 0.61 -11.67
C ARG A 200 -6.05 1.08 -11.54
N ILE A 201 -6.22 2.35 -11.21
CA ILE A 201 -7.51 3.02 -11.23
C ILE A 201 -7.94 3.22 -12.69
N ASP A 202 -9.04 2.61 -13.10
CA ASP A 202 -9.63 2.84 -14.42
C ASP A 202 -10.66 3.97 -14.36
N ASP A 203 -11.38 4.08 -13.25
CA ASP A 203 -12.33 5.16 -12.95
C ASP A 203 -12.35 5.40 -11.43
N PRO A 204 -12.01 6.60 -10.94
CA PRO A 204 -12.00 6.87 -9.50
C PRO A 204 -13.38 6.82 -8.86
N GLY A 205 -14.48 6.86 -9.63
CA GLY A 205 -15.83 6.89 -9.09
C GLY A 205 -16.17 8.21 -8.41
N ASN A 206 -17.10 8.18 -7.45
CA ASN A 206 -17.50 9.35 -6.69
C ASN A 206 -16.44 9.72 -5.65
N LYS A 207 -16.08 11.00 -5.60
CA LYS A 207 -15.26 11.56 -4.51
C LYS A 207 -16.17 11.71 -3.29
N SER A 208 -16.02 10.80 -2.33
CA SER A 208 -16.63 10.93 -1.00
C SER A 208 -16.01 12.08 -0.22
#